data_AF-A0A2J6P2M2-F1
#
_entry.id   AF-A0A2J6P2M2-F1
#
_cell.length_a   1.000
_cell.length_b   1.000
_cell.length_c   1.000
_cell.angle_alpha   90.00
_cell.angle_beta   90.00
_cell.angle_gamma   90.00
#
_symmetry.space_group_name_H-M   'P 1'
#
loop_
_entity.id
_entity.type
_entity.pdbx_description
1 polymer ?
#
loop_
_entity_poly.entity_id
_entity_poly.type
_entity_poly.pdbx_seq_one_letter_code
_entity_poly.pdbx_strand_id
1 'polypeptide(L)'
;MDELTKEQKYTIAKFYKLYMERSNEGQTEKEANDFKDSVTTQDDYFCDRNYDDFVENLKVLIKHGYIDGHIEDNQINDIKMTTKAFMDIEKSFG
;
A
#
# COMPACT_ATOMS: atom_id res chain seq x y z
N MET A 1 6.59 12.00 3.85
CA MET A 1 5.89 11.11 4.81
C MET A 1 5.57 11.73 6.16
N ASP A 2 5.98 12.97 6.45
CA ASP A 2 5.83 13.55 7.80
C ASP A 2 4.39 13.74 8.25
N GLU A 3 3.48 13.87 7.27
CA GLU A 3 2.03 13.95 7.43
C GLU A 3 1.34 12.63 7.85
N LEU A 4 2.07 11.50 7.81
CA LEU A 4 1.52 10.18 8.13
C LEU A 4 1.78 9.77 9.59
N THR A 5 0.82 9.05 10.17
CA THR A 5 0.99 8.35 11.45
C THR A 5 2.02 7.22 11.32
N LYS A 6 2.50 6.69 12.47
CA LYS A 6 3.42 5.53 12.47
C LYS A 6 2.81 4.31 11.78
N GLU A 7 1.51 4.09 11.97
CA GLU A 7 0.81 2.96 11.37
C GLU A 7 0.70 3.11 9.86
N GLN A 8 0.33 4.29 9.36
CA GLN A 8 0.28 4.57 7.92
C GLN A 8 1.66 4.42 7.26
N LYS A 9 2.72 4.90 7.92
CA LYS A 9 4.10 4.69 7.47
C LYS A 9 4.44 3.19 7.40
N TYR A 10 4.03 2.41 8.40
CA TYR A 10 4.22 0.96 8.40
C TYR A 10 3.48 0.28 7.24
N THR A 11 2.22 0.65 6.99
CA THR A 11 1.44 0.13 5.85
C THR A 11 2.17 0.36 4.52
N ILE A 12 2.64 1.59 4.29
CA ILE A 12 3.38 1.94 3.07
C ILE A 12 4.72 1.21 2.98
N ALA A 13 5.47 1.10 4.08
CA ALA A 13 6.72 0.34 4.11
C ALA A 13 6.51 -1.14 3.81
N LYS A 14 5.40 -1.73 4.27
CA LYS A 14 5.06 -3.14 3.99
C LYS A 14 4.70 -3.34 2.53
N PHE A 15 3.92 -2.44 1.92
CA PHE A 15 3.67 -2.48 0.47
C PHE A 15 4.96 -2.40 -0.34
N TYR A 16 5.87 -1.48 0.01
CA TYR A 16 7.16 -1.36 -0.69
C TYR A 16 8.00 -2.63 -0.56
N LYS A 17 8.06 -3.21 0.63
CA LYS A 17 8.75 -4.48 0.84
C LYS A 17 8.20 -5.58 -0.07
N LEU A 18 6.87 -5.74 -0.12
CA LEU A 18 6.21 -6.73 -0.97
C LEU A 18 6.48 -6.49 -2.46
N TYR A 19 6.44 -5.22 -2.90
CA TYR A 19 6.82 -4.83 -4.25
C TYR A 19 8.27 -5.27 -4.57
N MET A 20 9.22 -4.97 -3.69
CA MET A 20 10.62 -5.35 -3.89
C MET A 20 10.83 -6.85 -3.91
N GLU A 21 10.15 -7.60 -3.03
CA GLU A 21 10.20 -9.07 -3.00
C GLU A 21 9.72 -9.66 -4.34
N ARG A 22 8.55 -9.22 -4.83
CA ARG A 22 7.98 -9.66 -6.12
C ARG A 22 8.87 -9.27 -7.30
N SER A 23 9.43 -8.07 -7.29
CA SER A 23 10.35 -7.61 -8.34
C SER A 23 11.64 -8.45 -8.36
N ASN A 24 12.20 -8.78 -7.20
CA ASN A 24 13.37 -9.65 -7.08
C ASN A 24 13.09 -11.10 -7.53
N GLU A 25 11.83 -11.55 -7.46
CA GLU A 25 11.38 -12.83 -8.00
C GLU A 25 11.15 -12.82 -9.52
N GLY A 26 11.36 -11.67 -10.17
CA GLY A 26 11.30 -11.51 -11.63
C GLY A 26 9.96 -11.01 -12.17
N GLN A 27 9.03 -10.58 -11.30
CA GLN A 27 7.81 -9.91 -11.75
C GLN A 27 8.14 -8.54 -12.34
N THR A 28 7.37 -8.12 -13.34
CA THR A 28 7.45 -6.75 -13.86
C THR A 28 7.02 -5.75 -12.79
N GLU A 29 7.45 -4.50 -12.89
CA GLU A 29 7.04 -3.45 -11.92
C GLU A 29 5.52 -3.32 -11.82
N LYS A 30 4.81 -3.52 -12.94
CA LYS A 30 3.34 -3.48 -12.99
C LYS A 30 2.71 -4.61 -12.19
N GLU A 31 3.22 -5.83 -12.33
CA GLU A 31 2.73 -7.01 -11.60
C GLU A 31 3.11 -6.91 -10.11
N ALA A 32 4.35 -6.54 -9.81
CA ALA A 32 4.84 -6.39 -8.45
C ALA A 32 4.04 -5.35 -7.66
N ASN A 33 3.61 -4.26 -8.31
CA ASN A 33 2.84 -3.18 -7.71
C ASN A 33 1.31 -3.40 -7.73
N ASP A 34 0.83 -4.54 -8.24
CA ASP A 34 -0.58 -4.89 -8.20
C ASP A 34 -0.90 -5.57 -6.86
N PHE A 35 -1.59 -4.85 -5.97
CA PHE A 35 -2.03 -5.38 -4.68
C PHE A 35 -3.49 -5.84 -4.70
N LYS A 36 -4.15 -5.88 -5.87
CA LYS A 36 -5.55 -6.28 -6.01
C LYS A 36 -6.48 -5.37 -5.19
N ASP A 37 -7.35 -5.94 -4.36
CA ASP A 37 -8.34 -5.24 -3.56
C ASP A 37 -8.02 -5.26 -2.05
N SER A 38 -8.76 -4.47 -1.27
CA SER A 38 -8.57 -4.35 0.18
C SER A 38 -8.88 -5.63 0.95
N VAL A 39 -9.76 -6.50 0.45
CA VAL A 39 -10.07 -7.79 1.10
C VAL A 39 -8.87 -8.71 0.93
N THR A 40 -8.44 -8.94 -0.32
CA THR A 40 -7.28 -9.78 -0.62
C THR A 40 -6.01 -9.25 0.06
N THR A 41 -5.79 -7.93 0.01
CA THR A 41 -4.61 -7.33 0.65
C THR A 41 -4.61 -7.55 2.16
N GLN A 42 -5.77 -7.40 2.81
CA GLN A 42 -5.88 -7.59 4.25
C GLN A 42 -5.70 -9.07 4.61
N ASP A 43 -6.39 -9.98 3.93
CA ASP A 43 -6.28 -11.43 4.19
C ASP A 43 -4.85 -11.95 3.97
N ASP A 44 -4.20 -11.57 2.87
CA ASP A 44 -2.87 -12.10 2.52
C ASP A 44 -1.74 -11.43 3.30
N TYR A 45 -1.85 -10.12 3.58
CA TYR A 45 -0.72 -9.32 4.04
C TYR A 45 -0.97 -8.53 5.33
N PHE A 46 -2.21 -8.29 5.74
CA PHE A 46 -2.51 -7.52 6.95
C PHE A 46 -3.56 -8.22 7.82
N CYS A 47 -3.49 -9.55 7.91
CA CYS A 47 -4.52 -10.39 8.54
C CYS A 47 -4.65 -10.15 10.06
N ASP A 48 -3.65 -9.50 10.66
CA ASP A 48 -3.65 -9.02 12.04
C ASP A 48 -4.50 -7.76 12.27
N ARG A 49 -4.95 -7.09 11.18
CA ARG A 49 -5.68 -5.83 11.24
C ARG A 49 -7.18 -6.05 11.11
N ASN A 50 -7.96 -5.29 11.88
CA ASN A 50 -9.39 -5.19 11.65
C ASN A 50 -9.64 -4.59 10.26
N TYR A 51 -10.59 -5.17 9.52
CA TYR A 51 -10.85 -4.79 8.14
C TYR A 51 -11.31 -3.33 7.99
N ASP A 52 -12.23 -2.85 8.84
CA ASP A 52 -12.76 -1.49 8.75
C ASP A 52 -11.66 -0.46 9.04
N ASP A 53 -10.86 -0.70 10.10
CA ASP A 53 -9.72 0.16 10.44
C ASP A 53 -8.66 0.16 9.31
N PHE A 54 -8.43 -1.00 8.68
CA PHE A 54 -7.52 -1.12 7.55
C PHE A 54 -8.01 -0.33 6.33
N VAL A 55 -9.29 -0.44 5.97
CA VAL A 55 -9.88 0.32 4.86
C VAL A 55 -9.82 1.82 5.13
N GLU A 56 -10.11 2.28 6.34
CA GLU A 56 -9.96 3.69 6.71
C GLU A 56 -8.50 4.17 6.62
N ASN A 57 -7.55 3.32 7.01
CA ASN A 57 -6.12 3.62 6.82
C ASN A 57 -5.77 3.81 5.34
N LEU A 58 -6.23 2.90 4.47
CA LEU A 58 -6.02 3.00 3.02
C LEU A 58 -6.68 4.24 2.41
N LYS A 59 -7.90 4.61 2.82
CA LYS A 59 -8.56 5.85 2.37
C LYS A 59 -7.73 7.09 2.68
N VAL A 60 -7.11 7.14 3.87
CA VAL A 60 -6.19 8.25 4.21
C VAL A 60 -4.95 8.22 3.31
N LEU A 61 -4.36 7.07 3.06
CA LEU A 61 -3.20 6.94 2.17
C LEU A 61 -3.51 7.36 0.73
N ILE A 62 -4.71 7.05 0.22
CA ILE A 62 -5.21 7.54 -1.08
C ILE A 62 -5.32 9.07 -1.06
N LYS A 63 -5.96 9.62 -0.02
CA LYS A 63 -6.13 11.08 0.12
C LYS A 63 -4.80 11.83 0.13
N HIS A 64 -3.76 11.26 0.73
CA HIS A 64 -2.41 11.85 0.73
C HIS A 64 -1.56 11.50 -0.50
N GLY A 65 -2.11 10.71 -1.44
CA GLY A 65 -1.47 10.33 -2.69
C GLY A 65 -0.29 9.38 -2.52
N TYR A 66 -0.34 8.51 -1.50
CA TYR A 66 0.68 7.47 -1.31
C TYR A 66 0.31 6.18 -2.03
N ILE A 67 -0.98 5.85 -2.10
CA ILE A 67 -1.48 4.73 -2.91
C ILE A 67 -2.60 5.22 -3.83
N ASP A 68 -2.77 4.55 -4.95
CA ASP A 68 -3.95 4.64 -5.79
C ASP A 68 -4.90 3.48 -5.46
N GLY A 69 -6.19 3.70 -5.68
CA GLY A 69 -7.22 2.68 -5.53
C GLY A 69 -8.62 3.25 -5.80
N HIS A 70 -9.54 2.40 -6.23
CA HIS A 70 -10.94 2.75 -6.52
C HIS A 70 -11.82 2.38 -5.33
N ILE A 71 -12.39 3.38 -4.66
CA ILE A 71 -13.30 3.17 -3.53
C ILE A 71 -14.68 2.79 -4.06
N GLU A 72 -15.14 1.59 -3.71
CA GLU A 72 -16.47 1.07 -4.05
C GLU A 72 -17.10 0.47 -2.79
N ASP A 73 -18.25 1.03 -2.38
CA ASP A 73 -18.95 0.66 -1.15
C ASP A 73 -18.01 0.59 0.08
N ASN A 74 -17.70 -0.63 0.53
CA ASN A 74 -16.90 -0.92 1.71
C ASN A 74 -15.53 -1.52 1.36
N GLN A 75 -15.09 -1.42 0.12
CA GLN A 75 -13.78 -1.93 -0.33
C GLN A 75 -13.05 -0.94 -1.23
N ILE A 76 -11.78 -1.23 -1.45
CA ILE A 76 -10.90 -0.48 -2.34
C ILE A 76 -10.32 -1.46 -3.34
N ASN A 77 -10.55 -1.23 -4.62
CA ASN A 77 -10.05 -2.05 -5.72
C ASN A 77 -8.79 -1.43 -6.35
N ASP A 78 -8.03 -2.24 -7.08
CA ASP A 78 -6.85 -1.84 -7.87
C ASP A 78 -5.80 -1.06 -7.06
N ILE A 79 -5.49 -1.54 -5.85
CA ILE A 79 -4.53 -0.91 -4.94
C ILE A 79 -3.12 -0.98 -5.52
N LYS A 80 -2.47 0.19 -5.63
CA LYS A 80 -1.10 0.34 -6.14
C LYS A 80 -0.36 1.41 -5.38
N MET A 81 0.96 1.26 -5.19
CA MET A 81 1.78 2.36 -4.70
C MET A 81 2.00 3.40 -5.80
N THR A 82 1.97 4.67 -5.40
CA THR A 82 2.29 5.80 -6.28
C THR A 82 3.80 6.05 -6.33
N THR A 83 4.26 6.76 -7.37
CA THR A 83 5.64 7.27 -7.44
C THR A 83 6.01 8.13 -6.23
N LYS A 84 5.07 8.90 -5.67
CA LYS A 84 5.29 9.68 -4.44
C LYS A 84 5.72 8.78 -3.29
N ALA A 85 5.04 7.64 -3.10
CA ALA A 85 5.36 6.72 -2.03
C ALA A 85 6.75 6.08 -2.21
N PHE A 86 7.06 5.61 -3.42
CA PHE A 86 8.40 5.07 -3.73
C PHE A 86 9.50 6.08 -3.40
N MET A 87 9.41 7.30 -3.94
CA MET A 87 10.40 8.35 -3.72
C MET A 87 10.56 8.71 -2.24
N ASP A 88 9.46 8.78 -1.48
CA ASP A 88 9.52 9.16 -0.07
C ASP A 88 10.13 8.07 0.82
N ILE A 89 9.89 6.78 0.52
CA ILE A 89 10.58 5.68 1.22
C ILE A 89 12.06 5.69 0.88
N GLU A 90 12.40 5.81 -0.39
CA GLU A 90 13.79 5.68 -0.85
C GLU A 90 14.68 6.82 -0.37
N LYS A 91 14.11 8.03 -0.19
CA LYS A 91 14.80 9.13 0.50
C LYS A 91 15.23 8.78 1.92
N SER A 92 14.58 7.81 2.58
CA SER A 92 14.98 7.38 3.93
C SER A 92 16.18 6.43 3.95
N PHE A 93 16.62 5.93 2.79
CA PHE A 93 17.80 5.07 2.65
C PHE A 93 19.09 5.85 2.33
N GLY A 94 18.99 7.12 1.93
CA GLY A 94 20.12 8.01 1.65
C GLY A 94 20.51 8.85 2.85
#